data_AF-A0A7H4P0B2-F1
#
_entry.id   AF-A0A7H4P0B2-F1
#
_cell.length_a   1.000
_cell.length_b   1.000
_cell.length_c   1.000
_cell.angle_alpha   90.00
_cell.angle_beta   90.00
_cell.angle_gamma   90.00
#
_symmetry.space_group_name_H-M   'P 1'
#
loop_
_entity.id
_entity.type
_entity.pdbx_description
1 polymer ?
#
loop_
_entity_poly.entity_id
_entity_poly.type
_entity_poly.pdbx_seq_one_letter_code
_entity_poly.pdbx_strand_id
1 'polypeptide(L)' 'MTTLAALFGALPLMLSTGVGAELRRPLGIGMVGGLMLSQVLTLFTTPVIYLLFDRLSLYMKSRFPRREEEA' A
#
# COMPACT_ATOMS: atom_id res chain seq x y z
N MET A 1 2.66 10.48 -6.59
CA MET A 1 3.44 11.74 -6.51
C MET A 1 4.20 11.87 -5.20
N THR A 2 3.58 11.62 -4.04
CA THR A 2 4.20 11.65 -2.71
C THR A 2 5.39 10.70 -2.52
N THR A 3 5.32 9.48 -3.05
CA THR A 3 6.40 8.48 -2.91
C THR A 3 7.68 8.92 -3.59
N LEU A 4 7.58 9.56 -4.76
CA LEU A 4 8.74 10.08 -5.50
C LEU A 4 9.42 11.21 -4.74
N ALA A 5 8.65 12.13 -4.15
CA ALA A 5 9.20 13.20 -3.32
C ALA A 5 9.97 12.66 -2.10
N ALA A 6 9.44 11.63 -1.43
CA ALA A 6 10.12 10.96 -0.32
C ALA A 6 11.39 10.23 -0.77
N LEU A 7 11.38 9.58 -1.94
CA LEU A 7 12.56 8.93 -2.52
C LEU A 7 13.66 9.94 -2.87
N PHE A 8 13.30 11.06 -3.50
CA PHE A 8 14.26 12.13 -3.82
C PHE A 8 14.84 12.80 -2.56
N GLY A 9 14.06 12.90 -1.46
CA GLY A 9 14.58 13.38 -0.17
C GLY A 9 15.49 12.37 0.55
N ALA A 10 15.26 11.07 0.36
CA ALA A 10 16.07 10.00 0.96
C ALA A 10 17.38 9.71 0.20
N LEU A 11 17.43 10.00 -1.10
CA LEU A 11 18.62 9.85 -1.94
C LEU A 11 19.89 10.54 -1.40
N PRO A 12 19.88 11.84 -1.03
CA PRO A 12 21.06 12.51 -0.48
C PRO A 12 21.47 11.97 0.90
N LEU A 13 20.53 11.44 1.70
CA LEU A 13 20.87 10.77 2.97
C LEU A 13 21.65 9.47 2.72
N MET A 14 21.23 8.69 1.72
CA MET A 14 21.86 7.42 1.34
C MET A 14 23.23 7.59 0.67
N LEU A 15 23.43 8.68 -0.07
CA LEU A 15 24.69 9.00 -0.75
C LEU A 15 25.64 9.86 0.08
N SER A 16 25.22 10.36 1.25
CA SER A 16 26.11 11.13 2.13
C SER A 16 27.30 10.30 2.61
N THR A 17 28.52 10.84 2.48
CA THR A 17 29.80 10.19 2.81
C THR A 17 30.54 10.87 3.98
N GLY A 18 29.86 11.74 4.74
CA GLY A 18 30.45 12.49 5.86
C GLY A 18 30.32 11.79 7.24
N VAL A 19 30.82 12.44 8.29
CA VAL A 19 30.71 11.96 9.69
C VAL A 19 29.23 11.76 10.06
N GLY A 20 28.87 10.55 10.52
CA GLY A 20 27.47 10.16 10.77
C GLY A 20 26.75 9.49 9.59
N ALA A 21 27.42 9.30 8.44
CA ALA A 21 26.89 8.56 7.30
C ALA A 21 26.60 7.09 7.60
N GLU A 22 27.33 6.48 8.55
CA GLU A 22 27.11 5.10 8.99
C GLU A 22 25.72 4.89 9.59
N LEU A 23 25.12 5.94 10.18
CA LEU A 23 23.77 5.89 10.72
C LEU A 23 22.71 6.30 9.68
N ARG A 24 23.03 7.25 8.79
CA ARG A 24 22.08 7.81 7.81
C ARG A 24 21.85 6.89 6.62
N ARG A 25 22.87 6.13 6.20
CA ARG A 25 22.76 5.13 5.12
C ARG A 25 21.74 4.03 5.40
N PRO A 26 21.80 3.28 6.52
CA PRO A 26 20.84 2.21 6.79
C PRO A 26 19.41 2.76 6.97
N LEU A 27 19.26 3.95 7.56
CA LEU A 27 17.96 4.62 7.66
C LEU A 27 17.38 4.97 6.29
N GLY A 28 18.19 5.52 5.38
CA GLY A 28 17.78 5.83 4.01
C GLY A 28 17.35 4.58 3.22
N ILE A 29 18.14 3.51 3.29
CA ILE A 29 17.85 2.24 2.63
C ILE A 29 16.53 1.63 3.16
N GLY A 30 16.35 1.61 4.49
CA GLY A 30 15.13 1.10 5.12
C GLY A 30 13.89 1.90 4.72
N MET A 31 14.00 3.23 4.64
CA MET A 31 12.89 4.10 4.25
C MET A 31 12.51 3.90 2.78
N VAL A 32 13.48 3.85 1.87
CA VAL A 32 13.27 3.60 0.43
C VAL A 32 12.61 2.23 0.21
N GLY A 33 13.15 1.18 0.84
CA GLY A 33 12.60 -0.18 0.75
C GLY A 33 11.18 -0.27 1.31
N GLY A 34 10.94 0.34 2.47
CA GLY A 34 9.61 0.37 3.11
C GLY A 34 8.56 1.10 2.27
N LEU A 35 8.94 2.23 1.66
CA LEU A 35 8.05 2.99 0.77
C LEU A 35 7.71 2.21 -0.50
N MET A 36 8.70 1.57 -1.13
CA MET A 36 8.48 0.71 -2.30
C MET A 36 7.56 -0.46 -1.95
N LEU A 37 7.85 -1.16 -0.85
CA LEU A 37 7.03 -2.27 -0.38
C LEU A 37 5.59 -1.82 -0.06
N SER A 38 5.43 -0.67 0.59
CA SER A 38 4.12 -0.11 0.92
C SER A 38 3.29 0.21 -0.33
N GLN A 39 3.91 0.74 -1.39
CA GLN A 39 3.22 0.97 -2.66
C GLN A 39 2.75 -0.33 -3.31
N VAL A 40 3.62 -1.34 -3.37
CA VAL A 40 3.26 -2.66 -3.91
C VAL A 40 2.13 -3.27 -3.08
N LEU A 41 2.30 -3.34 -1.76
CA LEU A 41 1.27 -3.85 -0.85
C LEU A 41 -0.05 -3.11 -1.05
N THR A 42 -0.06 -1.79 -1.15
CA THR A 42 -1.29 -1.02 -1.33
C THR A 42 -1.96 -1.34 -2.66
N LEU A 43 -1.20 -1.32 -3.76
CA LEU A 43 -1.71 -1.61 -5.11
C LEU A 43 -2.31 -3.01 -5.23
N PHE A 44 -1.77 -4.00 -4.51
CA PHE A 44 -2.33 -5.35 -4.48
C PHE A 44 -3.44 -5.53 -3.44
N THR A 45 -3.31 -4.91 -2.26
CA THR A 45 -4.26 -5.08 -1.17
C THR A 45 -5.61 -4.44 -1.50
N THR A 46 -5.64 -3.26 -2.11
CA THR A 46 -6.89 -2.58 -2.48
C THR A 46 -7.82 -3.44 -3.36
N PRO A 47 -7.37 -3.98 -4.51
CA PRO A 47 -8.24 -4.83 -5.34
C PRO A 47 -8.55 -6.17 -4.67
N VAL A 48 -7.62 -6.77 -3.92
CA VAL A 48 -7.86 -8.03 -3.19
C VAL A 48 -8.97 -7.86 -2.16
N ILE A 49 -8.92 -6.78 -1.37
CA ILE A 49 -9.96 -6.47 -0.41
C ILE A 49 -11.28 -6.20 -1.14
N TYR A 50 -11.27 -5.45 -2.25
CA TYR A 50 -12.49 -5.20 -3.02
C TYR A 50 -13.16 -6.49 -3.49
N LEU A 51 -12.38 -7.43 -4.05
CA LEU A 51 -12.90 -8.73 -4.49
C LEU A 51 -13.37 -9.59 -3.31
N LEU A 52 -12.71 -9.53 -2.16
CA LEU A 52 -13.13 -10.24 -0.96
C LEU A 52 -14.50 -9.74 -0.47
N PHE A 53 -14.68 -8.42 -0.40
CA PHE A 53 -15.95 -7.81 -0.02
C PHE A 53 -17.04 -8.02 -1.07
N ASP A 54 -16.71 -8.00 -2.36
CA ASP A 54 -17.65 -8.29 -3.44
C ASP A 54 -18.19 -9.73 -3.31
N ARG A 55 -17.32 -10.71 -3.08
CA ARG A 55 -17.75 -12.10 -2.85
C ARG A 55 -18.58 -12.25 -1.58
N LEU A 56 -18.23 -11.53 -0.51
CA LEU A 56 -19.03 -11.53 0.73
C LEU A 56 -20.42 -10.93 0.51
N SER A 57 -20.51 -9.83 -0.25
CA SER A 57 -21.76 -9.17 -0.63
C SER A 57 -22.66 -10.11 -1.44
N LEU A 58 -22.10 -10.80 -2.43
CA LEU A 58 -22.83 -11.81 -3.22
C LEU A 58 -23.35 -12.96 -2.36
N TYR A 59 -22.54 -13.44 -1.42
CA TYR A 59 -22.95 -14.51 -0.50
C TYR A 59 -24.10 -14.07 0.42
N MET A 60 -24.04 -12.85 0.96
CA MET A 60 -25.14 -12.27 1.74
C MET A 60 -26.41 -12.06 0.92
N LYS A 61 -26.29 -11.64 -0.35
CA LYS A 61 -27.44 -11.43 -1.25
C LYS A 61 -28.18 -12.73 -1.56
N SER A 62 -27.48 -13.87 -1.65
CA SER A 62 -28.12 -15.19 -1.81
C SER A 62 -28.94 -15.65 -0.59
N ARG A 63 -28.68 -15.05 0.59
CA ARG A 63 -29.41 -15.31 1.85
C ARG A 63 -30.63 -14.41 2.04
N PHE A 64 -30.79 -13.37 1.23
CA PHE A 64 -31.99 -12.55 1.14
C PHE A 64 -32.61 -12.73 -0.26
N PRO A 65 -33.39 -13.80 -0.50
CA PRO A 65 -34.22 -13.85 -1.68
C PRO A 65 -35.14 -12.65 -1.62
N ARG A 66 -35.03 -11.78 -2.62
CA ARG A 66 -35.94 -10.65 -2.86
C ARG A 66 -37.34 -11.23 -3.04
N ARG A 67 -38.05 -11.38 -1.92
CA ARG A 67 -39.51 -11.41 -1.91
C ARG A 67 -39.94 -10.00 -2.30
N GLU A 68 -40.90 -9.90 -3.21
CA GLU A 68 -41.54 -8.67 -3.70
C GLU A 68 -40.88 -8.03 -4.95
N GLU A 69 -41.34 -8.53 -6.09
CA GLU A 69 -41.88 -7.69 -7.18
C GLU A 69 -43.05 -8.46 -7.83
N GLU A 70 -44.06 -8.77 -7.01
CA GLU A 70 -45.44 -9.01 -7.44
C GLU A 70 -46.30 -7.97 -6.68
N ALA A 71 -46.48 -6.79 -7.26
CA ALA A 71 -47.49 -5.80 -6.85
C ALA A 71 -47.83 -4.90 -8.04
#